data_AF-A0A5E7B688-F1
#
_entry.id   AF-A0A5E7B688-F1
#
_cell.length_a   1.000
_cell.length_b   1.000
_cell.length_c   1.000
_cell.angle_alpha   90.00
_cell.angle_beta   90.00
_cell.angle_gamma   90.00
#
_symmetry.space_group_name_H-M   'P 1'
#
loop_
_entity.id
_entity.type
_entity.pdbx_description
1 polymer ?
#
loop_
_entity_poly.entity_id
_entity_poly.type
_entity_poly.pdbx_seq_one_letter_code
_entity_poly.pdbx_strand_id
1 'polypeptide(L)'
;MQVQWWLTIVVSLLSLVSGGFWIRSATARVLHDDEKTDDVGMKPFAIVDNEGGDALDVLETAKLQSKWNRLAAWFAGGAAIAQAISSFFFSLP
;
A
#
# COMPACT_ATOMS: atom_id res chain seq x y z
N MET A 1 -21.19 -15.34 -21.25
CA MET A 1 -19.93 -16.08 -20.99
C MET A 1 -18.67 -15.25 -21.25
N GLN A 2 -18.42 -14.69 -22.44
CA GLN A 2 -17.14 -13.97 -22.71
C GLN A 2 -16.90 -12.74 -21.81
N VAL A 3 -17.93 -11.95 -21.50
CA VAL A 3 -17.80 -10.74 -20.65
C VAL A 3 -17.37 -11.07 -19.22
N GLN A 4 -17.87 -12.16 -18.65
CA GLN A 4 -17.51 -12.61 -17.30
C GLN A 4 -16.02 -12.97 -17.21
N TRP A 5 -15.47 -13.64 -18.23
CA TRP A 5 -14.03 -13.94 -18.29
C TRP A 5 -13.18 -12.68 -18.27
N TRP A 6 -13.56 -11.65 -19.03
CA TRP A 6 -12.87 -10.37 -19.03
C TRP A 6 -12.92 -9.68 -17.66
N LEU A 7 -14.08 -9.68 -16.99
CA LEU A 7 -14.20 -9.15 -15.63
C LEU A 7 -13.31 -9.91 -14.65
N THR A 8 -13.27 -11.23 -14.72
CA THR A 8 -12.38 -12.05 -13.88
C THR A 8 -10.90 -11.72 -14.09
N ILE A 9 -10.49 -11.51 -15.35
CA ILE A 9 -9.11 -11.09 -15.67
C ILE A 9 -8.81 -9.73 -15.04
N VAL A 10 -9.71 -8.76 -15.17
CA VAL A 10 -9.54 -7.42 -14.57
C VAL A 10 -9.45 -7.51 -13.05
N VAL A 11 -10.36 -8.24 -12.39
CA VAL A 11 -10.32 -8.44 -10.94
C VAL A 11 -9.00 -9.06 -10.50
N SER A 12 -8.54 -10.10 -11.21
CA SER A 12 -7.30 -10.81 -10.89
C SER A 12 -6.08 -9.90 -11.00
N LEU A 13 -5.98 -9.12 -12.08
CA LEU A 13 -4.86 -8.18 -12.28
C LEU A 13 -4.84 -7.07 -11.24
N LEU A 14 -6.00 -6.45 -10.96
CA LEU A 14 -6.10 -5.40 -9.94
C LEU A 14 -5.75 -5.94 -8.55
N SER A 15 -6.21 -7.15 -8.22
CA SER A 15 -5.91 -7.79 -6.94
C SER A 15 -4.42 -8.11 -6.78
N LEU A 16 -3.78 -8.61 -7.85
CA LEU A 16 -2.33 -8.87 -7.86
C LEU A 16 -1.52 -7.58 -7.65
N VAL A 17 -1.85 -6.52 -8.37
CA VAL A 17 -1.19 -5.22 -8.23
C VAL A 17 -1.39 -4.64 -6.83
N SER A 18 -2.61 -4.73 -6.29
CA SER A 18 -2.93 -4.34 -4.91
C SER A 18 -2.07 -5.11 -3.90
N GLY A 19 -1.97 -6.43 -4.05
CA GLY A 19 -1.15 -7.28 -3.18
C GLY A 19 0.32 -6.88 -3.22
N GLY A 20 0.86 -6.57 -4.40
CA GLY A 20 2.22 -6.05 -4.54
C GLY A 20 2.44 -4.75 -3.78
N PHE A 21 1.50 -3.81 -3.84
CA PHE A 21 1.58 -2.57 -3.06
C PHE A 21 1.43 -2.78 -1.56
N TRP A 22 0.62 -3.75 -1.11
CA TRP A 22 0.56 -4.11 0.30
C TRP A 22 1.88 -4.70 0.81
N ILE A 23 2.52 -5.59 0.04
CA ILE A 23 3.84 -6.12 0.40
C ILE A 23 4.85 -4.97 0.49
N ARG A 24 4.83 -4.05 -0.48
CA ARG A 24 5.72 -2.88 -0.45
C ARG A 24 5.43 -1.96 0.73
N SER A 25 4.16 -1.78 1.08
CA SER A 25 3.74 -1.03 2.27
C SER A 25 4.24 -1.70 3.55
N ALA A 26 4.07 -3.00 3.71
CA ALA A 26 4.46 -3.71 4.93
C ALA A 26 5.98 -3.77 5.14
N THR A 27 6.76 -3.71 4.06
CA THR A 27 8.23 -3.79 4.09
C THR A 27 8.91 -2.43 4.01
N ALA A 28 8.17 -1.35 3.72
CA ALA A 28 8.74 0.00 3.67
C ALA A 28 9.18 0.45 5.06
N ARG A 29 10.44 0.88 5.14
CA ARG A 29 11.10 1.39 6.35
C ARG A 29 12.04 2.52 5.94
N VAL A 30 12.16 3.52 6.79
CA VAL A 30 13.08 4.65 6.63
C VAL A 30 14.00 4.66 7.83
N LEU A 31 15.30 4.47 7.59
CA LEU A 31 16.32 4.59 8.62
C LEU A 31 16.39 6.04 9.08
N HIS A 32 16.51 6.23 10.38
CA HIS A 32 16.75 7.52 10.98
C HIS A 32 18.19 7.95 10.66
N ASP A 33 18.35 9.23 10.35
CA ASP A 33 19.64 9.85 10.04
C ASP A 33 19.83 11.02 11.01
N ASP A 34 20.68 10.80 12.02
CA ASP A 34 20.96 11.76 13.10
C ASP A 34 21.67 13.03 12.63
N GLU A 35 22.23 13.02 11.42
CA GLU A 35 22.92 14.16 10.79
C GLU A 35 21.98 15.01 9.92
N LYS A 36 20.78 14.50 9.62
CA LYS A 36 19.83 15.18 8.74
C LYS A 36 19.11 16.30 9.48
N THR A 37 19.52 17.54 9.26
CA THR A 37 18.78 18.74 9.70
C THR A 37 17.60 19.03 8.76
N ASP A 38 16.51 19.53 9.30
CA ASP A 38 15.42 20.11 8.52
C ASP A 38 15.87 21.40 7.80
N ASP A 39 15.00 21.95 6.95
CA ASP A 39 15.28 23.17 6.16
C ASP A 39 15.60 24.41 7.03
N VAL A 40 15.36 24.32 8.34
CA VAL A 40 15.61 25.37 9.33
C VAL A 40 16.85 25.09 10.19
N GLY A 41 17.62 24.04 9.88
CA GLY A 41 18.83 23.66 10.60
C GLY A 41 18.59 22.95 11.94
N MET A 42 17.35 22.55 12.22
CA MET A 42 16.98 21.83 13.44
C MET A 42 17.04 20.33 13.22
N LYS A 43 17.47 19.59 14.25
CA LYS A 43 17.37 18.12 14.21
C LYS A 43 15.89 17.73 14.29
N PRO A 44 15.37 16.93 13.35
CA PRO A 44 13.98 16.52 13.37
C PRO A 44 13.70 15.73 14.65
N PHE A 45 12.58 16.05 15.31
CA PHE A 45 12.10 15.29 16.47
C PHE A 45 11.58 13.93 15.96
N ALA A 46 12.48 12.96 15.84
CA ALA A 46 12.11 11.61 15.42
C ALA A 46 11.78 10.75 16.64
N ILE A 47 10.68 10.00 16.54
CA ILE A 47 10.47 8.86 17.43
C ILE A 47 11.33 7.75 16.83
N VAL A 48 12.47 7.53 17.47
CA VAL A 48 13.42 6.50 17.06
C VAL A 48 13.07 5.21 17.79
N ASP A 49 12.67 4.20 17.03
CA ASP A 49 12.62 2.84 17.54
C ASP A 49 13.99 2.19 17.34
N ASN A 50 14.58 1.69 18.43
CA ASN A 50 15.88 1.01 18.43
C ASN A 50 15.73 -0.52 18.62
N GLU A 51 14.51 -1.05 18.62
CA GLU A 51 14.28 -2.49 18.67
C GLU A 51 14.75 -3.16 17.37
N GLY A 52 16.00 -3.62 17.35
CA GLY A 52 16.59 -4.36 16.24
C GLY A 52 17.96 -3.89 15.75
N GLY A 53 18.54 -2.85 16.36
CA GLY A 53 19.89 -2.37 16.04
C GLY A 53 19.96 -1.25 14.99
N ASP A 54 18.85 -0.97 14.31
CA ASP A 54 18.71 0.15 13.38
C ASP A 54 17.74 1.19 13.96
N ALA A 55 18.20 2.43 14.10
CA ALA A 55 17.36 3.56 14.45
C ALA A 55 16.36 3.82 13.31
N LEU A 56 15.07 3.58 13.54
CA LEU A 56 14.02 3.81 12.52
C LEU A 56 13.29 5.13 12.76
N ASP A 57 13.12 5.92 11.70
CA ASP A 57 12.21 7.06 11.73
C ASP A 57 10.77 6.55 11.59
N VAL A 58 10.09 6.38 12.72
CA VAL A 58 8.73 5.82 12.77
C VAL A 58 7.75 6.68 11.99
N LEU A 59 7.88 8.00 12.04
CA LEU A 59 6.94 8.90 11.38
C LEU A 59 7.10 8.88 9.86
N GLU A 60 8.34 8.94 9.38
CA GLU A 60 8.62 8.91 7.94
C GLU A 60 8.35 7.52 7.36
N THR A 61 8.64 6.47 8.13
CA THR A 61 8.22 5.10 7.82
C THR A 61 6.70 5.03 7.68
N ALA A 62 5.93 5.48 8.67
CA ALA A 62 4.47 5.44 8.63
C ALA A 62 3.89 6.22 7.44
N LYS A 63 4.46 7.38 7.08
CA LYS A 63 4.07 8.11 5.86
C LYS A 63 4.33 7.31 4.60
N LEU A 64 5.50 6.69 4.48
CA LEU A 64 5.86 5.88 3.32
C LEU A 64 4.96 4.65 3.20
N GLN A 65 4.71 3.94 4.31
CA GLN A 65 3.76 2.83 4.37
C GLN A 65 2.36 3.30 3.97
N SER A 66 1.87 4.40 4.53
CA SER A 66 0.56 4.97 4.19
C SER A 66 0.42 5.31 2.70
N LYS A 67 1.47 5.82 2.05
CA LYS A 67 1.49 6.08 0.60
C LYS A 67 1.27 4.80 -0.20
N TRP A 68 1.99 3.73 0.13
CA TRP A 68 1.83 2.43 -0.55
C TRP A 68 0.49 1.78 -0.22
N ASN A 69 0.01 1.88 1.02
CA ASN A 69 -1.30 1.38 1.41
C ASN A 69 -2.44 2.10 0.68
N ARG A 70 -2.33 3.42 0.47
CA ARG A 70 -3.29 4.18 -0.33
C ARG A 70 -3.35 3.67 -1.77
N LEU A 71 -2.20 3.36 -2.37
CA LEU A 71 -2.16 2.75 -3.70
C LEU A 71 -2.81 1.37 -3.69
N ALA A 72 -2.43 0.48 -2.75
CA ALA A 72 -3.06 -0.82 -2.61
C ALA A 72 -4.60 -0.72 -2.52
N ALA A 73 -5.10 0.17 -1.66
CA ALA A 73 -6.53 0.38 -1.48
C ALA A 73 -7.27 0.82 -2.75
N TRP A 74 -6.64 1.67 -3.60
CA TRP A 74 -7.24 2.05 -4.89
C TRP A 74 -7.45 0.85 -5.81
N PHE A 75 -6.45 -0.03 -5.92
CA PHE A 75 -6.53 -1.22 -6.77
C PHE A 75 -7.48 -2.27 -6.17
N ALA A 76 -7.42 -2.51 -4.86
CA ALA A 76 -8.36 -3.38 -4.17
C ALA A 76 -9.82 -2.90 -4.33
N GLY A 77 -10.07 -1.59 -4.19
CA GLY A 77 -11.38 -1.00 -4.40
C GLY A 77 -11.89 -1.20 -5.82
N GLY A 78 -11.04 -0.97 -6.83
CA GLY A 78 -11.38 -1.25 -8.23
C GLY A 78 -11.69 -2.73 -8.48
N ALA A 79 -10.90 -3.64 -7.92
CA ALA A 79 -11.14 -5.08 -7.99
C ALA A 79 -12.48 -5.46 -7.36
N ALA A 80 -12.79 -4.91 -6.18
CA ALA A 80 -14.05 -5.16 -5.47
C ALA A 80 -15.27 -4.69 -6.27
N ILE A 81 -15.19 -3.51 -6.90
CA ILE A 81 -16.27 -2.99 -7.76
C ILE A 81 -16.47 -3.92 -8.97
N ALA A 82 -15.41 -4.28 -9.68
CA ALA A 82 -15.50 -5.17 -10.83
C ALA A 82 -16.04 -6.56 -10.44
N GLN A 83 -15.63 -7.09 -9.27
CA GLN A 83 -16.13 -8.35 -8.74
C GLN A 83 -17.62 -8.26 -8.35
N ALA A 84 -18.05 -7.15 -7.76
CA ALA A 84 -19.45 -6.93 -7.41
C ALA A 84 -20.34 -6.90 -8.66
N ILE A 85 -19.91 -6.20 -9.72
CA ILE A 85 -20.61 -6.18 -11.03
C ILE A 85 -20.69 -7.60 -11.61
N SER A 86 -19.57 -8.32 -11.63
CA SER A 86 -19.53 -9.68 -12.15
C SER A 86 -20.50 -10.62 -11.40
N SER A 87 -20.51 -10.51 -10.08
CA SER A 87 -21.34 -11.34 -9.21
C SER A 87 -22.83 -11.03 -9.40
N PHE A 88 -23.20 -9.74 -9.47
CA PHE A 88 -24.59 -9.33 -9.61
C PHE A 88 -25.19 -9.73 -10.96
N PHE A 89 -24.48 -9.55 -12.08
CA PHE A 89 -25.06 -9.76 -13.41
C PHE A 89 -24.87 -11.18 -13.97
N PHE A 90 -23.88 -11.95 -13.49
CA PHE A 90 -23.53 -13.24 -14.10
C PHE A 90 -23.55 -14.43 -13.13
N SER A 91 -23.80 -14.20 -11.83
CA SER A 91 -23.88 -15.28 -10.83
C SER A 91 -25.29 -15.51 -10.28
N LEU A 92 -26.30 -14.73 -10.71
CA LEU A 92 -27.70 -15.02 -10.44
C LEU A 92 -28.24 -16.02 -11.47
N PRO A 93 -29.02 -17.04 -11.05
CA PRO A 93 -29.52 -18.13 -11.90
C PRO A 93 -30.52 -17.68 -12.96
#